data_AF-A0A5B2Z3U2-F1
#
_entry.id   AF-A0A5B2Z3U2-F1
#
_cell.length_a   1.000
_cell.length_b   1.000
_cell.length_c   1.000
_cell.angle_alpha   90.00
_cell.angle_beta   90.00
_cell.angle_gamma   90.00
#
_symmetry.space_group_name_H-M   'P 1'
#
loop_
_entity.id
_entity.type
_entity.pdbx_description
1 polymer ?
#
loop_
_entity_poly.entity_id
_entity_poly.type
_entity_poly.pdbx_seq_one_letter_code
_entity_poly.pdbx_strand_id
1 'polypeptide(L)'
;MGKIAKMVGISKTTVHTITHDWNRRVSAGNIEDIRSFLRNLRESGITIEDCIEGFRVKQMLMEFGIPDEPHDWMLRSDYTDSNINNILDNSGSIRPTLKEESLLDSIYPGLARKRTNEKKNTKKTNNTRPDLNPVSYFVQLLYGECKNHQISPTIAVKWITDMLGYFNSSSTTSSSFALFSPSNNQIPSDSPNDDHDNGNNNVVRSDNAIDSRYISFPSIQTDLIANSVADIPLISKVSFFIDRKKNEIKRLWEIESEIKNRIQKIIEEKIKLESDVNDLSKKSEKKLGYFRWYDNLGEELSVKYNLNIEYEIEAFSKLINDFKGYGYDPSRVILEYKSIESLNQAKIKIHEDISSNAPIRDHLLNQISYLKDQLYSCNQTINVYNELYNYGFGLKELKKLRQIFMEISNANNINPIEVGNKFLKDIEDQYDDKVGFENVINEYRMEKKKLKKEIPEYASTLKLQAIASTSLLFLHNNGVTNQHIISMRNLFLDFKNNDFLSDFVNDRYNDNSQLDSHYNYNNNNINKHNSKSKNKDWDIFIQKLTELKNTNYKVKDQRLLHNNLSNENNELKIRKRNLYNLCLELSSLLNYLLFEISNATRSYNHICDRANRDMTMNPRFIPIFVYLNTANDSNDEEK
;
A
#
# COMPACT_ATOMS: atom_id res chain seq x y z
N MET A 1 3.02 -35.54 -3.11
CA MET A 1 1.92 -36.27 -3.80
C MET A 1 2.13 -37.79 -3.84
N GLY A 2 3.17 -38.32 -4.51
CA GLY A 2 3.31 -39.77 -4.73
C GLY A 2 3.45 -40.63 -3.46
N LYS A 3 4.10 -40.12 -2.41
CA LYS A 3 4.22 -40.82 -1.12
C LYS A 3 2.88 -40.90 -0.37
N ILE A 4 2.10 -39.81 -0.40
CA ILE A 4 0.78 -39.72 0.26
C ILE A 4 -0.23 -40.64 -0.43
N ALA A 5 -0.26 -40.63 -1.77
CA ALA A 5 -1.10 -41.53 -2.57
C ALA A 5 -0.85 -43.01 -2.22
N LYS A 6 0.44 -43.40 -2.10
CA LYS A 6 0.83 -44.77 -1.74
C LYS A 6 0.47 -45.12 -0.29
N MET A 7 0.54 -44.17 0.62
CA MET A 7 0.23 -44.38 2.05
C MET A 7 -1.27 -44.49 2.33
N VAL A 8 -2.10 -43.79 1.54
CA VAL A 8 -3.57 -43.73 1.73
C VAL A 8 -4.31 -44.68 0.77
N GLY A 9 -3.61 -45.33 -0.17
CA GLY A 9 -4.21 -46.26 -1.13
C GLY A 9 -5.09 -45.59 -2.19
N ILE A 10 -4.90 -44.29 -2.43
CA ILE A 10 -5.66 -43.52 -3.42
C ILE A 10 -4.77 -43.11 -4.59
N SER A 11 -5.39 -42.86 -5.75
CA SER A 11 -4.64 -42.47 -6.94
C SER A 11 -3.96 -41.11 -6.76
N LYS A 12 -2.79 -40.91 -7.39
CA LYS A 12 -2.07 -39.62 -7.37
C LYS A 12 -2.95 -38.48 -7.86
N THR A 13 -3.83 -38.76 -8.83
CA THR A 13 -4.80 -37.80 -9.38
C THR A 13 -5.83 -37.40 -8.34
N THR A 14 -6.37 -38.35 -7.58
CA THR A 14 -7.33 -38.07 -6.50
C THR A 14 -6.72 -37.20 -5.40
N VAL A 15 -5.48 -37.45 -5.00
CA VAL A 15 -4.77 -36.59 -4.04
C VAL A 15 -4.61 -35.17 -4.60
N HIS A 16 -4.27 -35.05 -5.89
CA HIS A 16 -4.12 -33.75 -6.54
C HIS A 16 -5.44 -32.98 -6.58
N THR A 17 -6.54 -33.62 -6.99
CA THR A 17 -7.87 -33.00 -7.03
C THR A 17 -8.34 -32.56 -5.65
N ILE A 18 -8.17 -33.41 -4.62
CA ILE A 18 -8.54 -33.05 -3.23
C ILE A 18 -7.68 -31.87 -2.75
N THR A 19 -6.37 -31.89 -2.99
CA THR A 19 -5.47 -30.80 -2.57
C THR A 19 -5.80 -29.49 -3.29
N HIS A 20 -6.14 -29.57 -4.57
CA HIS A 20 -6.55 -28.43 -5.39
C HIS A 20 -7.90 -27.86 -4.94
N ASP A 21 -8.89 -28.70 -4.67
CA ASP A 21 -10.19 -28.27 -4.12
C ASP A 21 -10.06 -27.68 -2.72
N TRP A 22 -9.18 -28.23 -1.89
CA TRP A 22 -8.89 -27.67 -0.57
C TRP A 22 -8.22 -26.30 -0.67
N ASN A 23 -7.20 -26.15 -1.52
CA ASN A 23 -6.58 -24.85 -1.82
C ASN A 23 -7.59 -23.82 -2.35
N ARG A 24 -8.57 -24.26 -3.15
CA ARG A 24 -9.63 -23.39 -3.68
C ARG A 24 -10.64 -22.96 -2.60
N ARG A 25 -10.98 -23.84 -1.65
CA ARG A 25 -11.97 -23.55 -0.59
C ARG A 25 -11.46 -22.64 0.51
N VAL A 26 -10.15 -22.60 0.77
CA VAL A 26 -9.58 -21.84 1.90
C VAL A 26 -9.08 -20.44 1.49
N SER A 27 -9.56 -19.87 0.37
CA SER A 27 -9.18 -18.53 -0.13
C SER A 27 -7.66 -18.32 -0.22
N ALA A 28 -7.10 -18.73 -1.37
CA ALA A 28 -5.68 -18.95 -1.67
C ALA A 28 -4.70 -17.76 -1.52
N GLY A 29 -5.09 -16.62 -0.96
CA GLY A 29 -4.15 -15.52 -0.70
C GLY A 29 -3.17 -15.85 0.43
N ASN A 30 -3.66 -16.29 1.57
CA ASN A 30 -2.86 -16.22 2.80
C ASN A 30 -2.13 -17.52 3.18
N ILE A 31 -2.53 -18.69 2.66
CA ILE A 31 -1.93 -19.96 3.11
C ILE A 31 -0.51 -20.15 2.58
N GLU A 32 -0.25 -19.80 1.33
CA GLU A 32 1.10 -19.95 0.78
C GLU A 32 2.06 -18.92 1.38
N ASP A 33 1.55 -17.72 1.69
CA ASP A 33 2.29 -16.71 2.45
C ASP A 33 2.59 -17.18 3.88
N ILE A 34 1.62 -17.80 4.56
CA ILE A 34 1.85 -18.41 5.90
C ILE A 34 2.88 -19.54 5.80
N ARG A 35 2.84 -20.38 4.77
CA ARG A 35 3.83 -21.46 4.58
C ARG A 35 5.22 -20.92 4.25
N SER A 36 5.29 -19.88 3.41
CA SER A 36 6.53 -19.18 3.06
C SER A 36 7.14 -18.54 4.31
N PHE A 37 6.33 -17.83 5.09
CA PHE A 37 6.71 -17.23 6.36
C PHE A 37 7.23 -18.29 7.36
N LEU A 38 6.49 -19.38 7.58
CA LEU A 38 6.91 -20.47 8.48
C LEU A 38 8.20 -21.16 8.01
N ARG A 39 8.44 -21.25 6.70
CA ARG A 39 9.70 -21.77 6.15
C ARG A 39 10.85 -20.82 6.49
N ASN A 40 10.66 -19.52 6.27
CA ASN A 40 11.68 -18.51 6.57
C ASN A 40 12.02 -18.48 8.07
N LEU A 41 11.03 -18.62 8.96
CA LEU A 41 11.26 -18.72 10.41
C LEU A 41 12.11 -19.95 10.77
N ARG A 42 11.78 -21.11 10.19
CA ARG A 42 12.54 -22.34 10.44
C ARG A 42 13.97 -22.25 9.90
N GLU A 43 14.17 -21.62 8.74
CA GLU A 43 15.49 -21.42 8.15
C GLU A 43 16.35 -20.42 8.94
N SER A 44 15.73 -19.45 9.60
CA SER A 44 16.41 -18.46 10.45
C SER A 44 16.58 -18.92 11.91
N GLY A 45 16.06 -20.09 12.29
CA GLY A 45 16.13 -20.61 13.65
C GLY A 45 15.26 -19.85 14.65
N ILE A 46 14.31 -19.04 14.18
CA ILE A 46 13.42 -18.21 14.99
C ILE A 46 12.14 -19.01 15.26
N THR A 47 11.74 -19.08 16.54
CA THR A 47 10.49 -19.76 16.92
C THR A 47 9.27 -18.86 16.74
N ILE A 48 8.07 -19.44 16.74
CA ILE A 48 6.83 -18.65 16.63
C ILE A 48 6.66 -17.78 17.89
N GLU A 49 7.08 -18.32 19.04
CA GLU A 49 7.12 -17.63 20.32
C GLU A 49 8.01 -16.37 20.25
N ASP A 50 9.22 -16.48 19.67
CA ASP A 50 10.12 -15.33 19.46
C ASP A 50 9.49 -14.28 18.54
N CYS A 51 8.73 -14.69 17.51
CA CYS A 51 8.01 -13.76 16.64
C CYS A 51 6.88 -13.03 17.37
N ILE A 52 6.16 -13.72 18.24
CA ILE A 52 5.09 -13.11 19.05
C ILE A 52 5.70 -12.12 20.04
N GLU A 53 6.82 -12.47 20.67
CA GLU A 53 7.55 -11.58 21.57
C GLU A 53 8.08 -10.35 20.82
N GLY A 54 8.72 -10.54 19.66
CA GLY A 54 9.17 -9.44 18.80
C GLY A 54 8.04 -8.53 18.33
N PHE A 55 6.86 -9.09 17.99
CA PHE A 55 5.68 -8.31 17.62
C PHE A 55 5.11 -7.50 18.79
N ARG A 56 5.14 -8.04 20.01
CA ARG A 56 4.73 -7.29 21.21
C ARG A 56 5.69 -6.16 21.53
N VAL A 57 6.99 -6.41 21.44
CA VAL A 57 8.03 -5.38 21.59
C VAL A 57 7.82 -4.27 20.55
N LYS A 58 7.54 -4.65 19.31
CA LYS A 58 7.21 -3.73 18.22
C LYS A 58 6.00 -2.84 18.54
N GLN A 59 4.90 -3.42 19.01
CA GLN A 59 3.70 -2.65 19.41
C GLN A 59 3.99 -1.69 20.57
N MET A 60 4.76 -2.13 21.57
CA MET A 60 5.17 -1.26 22.67
C MET A 60 5.98 -0.06 22.17
N LEU A 61 6.94 -0.28 21.26
CA LEU A 61 7.73 0.80 20.66
C LEU A 61 6.85 1.80 19.89
N MET A 62 5.84 1.32 19.15
CA MET A 62 4.87 2.18 18.49
C MET A 62 4.05 3.02 19.48
N GLU A 63 3.62 2.45 20.61
CA GLU A 63 2.90 3.19 21.66
C GLU A 63 3.75 4.29 22.31
N PHE A 64 5.08 4.10 22.37
CA PHE A 64 6.02 5.14 22.80
C PHE A 64 6.36 6.17 21.69
N GLY A 65 5.68 6.13 20.55
CA GLY A 65 5.88 7.06 19.44
C GLY A 65 7.16 6.80 18.62
N ILE A 66 7.74 5.60 18.74
CA ILE A 66 8.92 5.20 17.97
C ILE A 66 8.42 4.53 16.67
N PRO A 67 8.65 5.16 15.50
CA PRO A 67 8.16 4.64 14.22
C PRO A 67 8.88 3.36 13.80
N ASP A 68 8.19 2.58 12.97
CA ASP A 68 8.49 1.17 12.68
C ASP A 68 9.73 0.94 11.80
N GLU A 69 10.09 1.93 10.97
CA GLU A 69 11.15 1.79 10.00
C GLU A 69 12.43 2.55 10.41
N PRO A 70 13.59 1.88 10.42
CA PRO A 70 14.86 2.53 10.70
C PRO A 70 15.24 3.67 9.73
N HIS A 71 14.63 3.69 8.54
CA HIS A 71 14.93 4.69 7.53
C HIS A 71 14.27 6.05 7.81
N ASP A 72 13.16 6.09 8.57
CA ASP A 72 12.42 7.33 8.83
C ASP A 72 13.13 8.25 9.84
N TRP A 73 13.90 7.70 10.78
CA TRP A 73 14.69 8.52 11.72
C TRP A 73 16.03 9.01 11.13
N MET A 74 16.55 8.35 10.09
CA MET A 74 17.75 8.82 9.37
C MET A 74 17.47 9.97 8.41
N LEU A 75 16.24 10.12 7.91
CA LEU A 75 15.87 11.20 6.96
C LEU A 75 15.24 12.43 7.63
N ARG A 76 14.94 12.37 8.94
CA ARG A 76 14.34 13.49 9.68
C ARG A 76 15.33 14.46 10.32
N SER A 77 16.65 14.23 10.27
CA SER A 77 17.63 15.07 10.97
C SER A 77 18.03 16.36 10.24
N ASP A 78 17.49 16.66 9.07
CA ASP A 78 17.87 17.86 8.29
C ASP A 78 16.92 19.06 8.43
N TYR A 79 15.91 19.01 9.33
CA TYR A 79 15.06 20.17 9.63
C TYR A 79 15.46 20.88 10.93
N THR A 80 16.37 21.84 10.76
CA THR A 80 16.60 23.09 11.52
C THR A 80 16.16 23.16 12.99
N ASP A 81 17.16 23.03 13.86
CA ASP A 81 17.16 23.34 15.28
C ASP A 81 17.26 24.85 15.53
N SER A 82 16.26 25.60 15.07
CA SER A 82 16.22 27.07 15.21
C SER A 82 14.82 27.61 15.47
N ASN A 83 14.16 27.17 16.55
CA ASN A 83 13.06 27.96 17.12
C ASN A 83 12.64 27.68 18.58
N ILE A 84 13.49 27.08 19.42
CA ILE A 84 13.09 26.76 20.82
C ILE A 84 13.54 27.81 21.85
N ASN A 85 14.39 28.78 21.50
CA ASN A 85 14.89 29.76 22.46
C ASN A 85 14.07 31.06 22.63
N ASN A 86 12.82 31.14 22.16
CA ASN A 86 12.01 32.38 22.25
C ASN A 86 10.64 32.24 22.95
N ILE A 87 10.38 31.14 23.68
CA ILE A 87 9.13 30.99 24.43
C ILE A 87 9.44 30.55 25.86
N LEU A 88 10.17 31.38 26.60
CA LEU A 88 10.32 31.28 28.06
C LEU A 88 10.83 32.60 28.63
N ASP A 89 10.15 33.70 28.29
CA ASP A 89 10.27 34.98 29.03
C ASP A 89 9.00 35.81 28.79
N ASN A 90 7.88 35.36 29.36
CA ASN A 90 6.75 36.25 29.64
C ASN A 90 5.84 35.64 30.70
N SER A 91 6.27 35.70 31.95
CA SER A 91 5.36 35.63 33.09
C SER A 91 5.72 36.75 34.06
N GLY A 92 4.93 37.82 34.01
CA GLY A 92 5.04 38.96 34.90
C GLY A 92 4.88 38.51 36.35
N SER A 93 5.91 38.76 37.15
CA SER A 93 5.83 38.75 38.61
C SER A 93 6.24 40.11 39.12
N ILE A 94 5.26 40.81 39.67
CA ILE A 94 5.37 42.07 40.40
C ILE A 94 6.33 41.88 41.59
N ARG A 95 7.41 42.67 41.66
CA ARG A 95 8.03 43.02 42.93
C ARG A 95 8.64 44.43 42.91
N PRO A 96 8.71 45.09 44.08
CA PRO A 96 8.80 46.54 44.17
C PRO A 96 10.23 47.06 44.20
N THR A 97 10.33 48.29 43.72
CA THR A 97 11.47 49.21 43.76
C THR A 97 12.14 49.32 45.12
N LEU A 98 13.48 49.26 45.13
CA LEU A 98 14.32 50.05 46.03
C LEU A 98 15.67 50.33 45.34
N LYS A 99 16.05 51.60 45.39
CA LYS A 99 17.22 52.24 44.78
C LYS A 99 18.46 52.06 45.67
N GLU A 100 19.63 52.06 45.04
CA GLU A 100 20.91 52.66 45.49
C GLU A 100 21.88 52.52 44.29
N GLU A 101 22.27 53.59 43.57
CA GLU A 101 23.48 54.42 43.80
C GLU A 101 24.75 53.56 44.01
N SER A 102 25.90 53.74 43.35
CA SER A 102 26.48 54.91 42.68
C SER A 102 27.76 54.51 41.89
N LEU A 103 28.11 55.33 40.89
CA LEU A 103 29.46 55.81 40.51
C LEU A 103 30.68 54.86 40.58
N LEU A 104 31.28 54.55 39.43
CA LEU A 104 32.55 55.18 39.03
C LEU A 104 32.91 54.85 37.58
N ASP A 105 33.19 55.91 36.83
CA ASP A 105 33.50 55.93 35.42
C ASP A 105 34.99 56.28 35.23
N SER A 106 35.53 55.85 34.09
CA SER A 106 36.64 56.49 33.37
C SER A 106 38.05 56.48 33.99
N ILE A 107 39.00 55.80 33.30
CA ILE A 107 40.26 56.40 32.79
C ILE A 107 40.66 55.68 31.46
N TYR A 108 40.64 56.43 30.34
CA TYR A 108 41.20 56.15 29.00
C TYR A 108 42.76 56.41 28.99
N PRO A 109 43.56 56.32 27.88
CA PRO A 109 43.33 55.90 26.48
C PRO A 109 44.48 55.07 25.81
N GLY A 110 44.17 54.47 24.65
CA GLY A 110 44.92 54.53 23.38
C GLY A 110 46.37 54.00 23.24
N LEU A 111 46.59 53.11 22.26
CA LEU A 111 47.68 53.22 21.26
C LEU A 111 47.57 52.15 20.16
N ALA A 112 47.80 52.60 18.93
CA ALA A 112 47.70 51.87 17.67
C ALA A 112 48.82 50.83 17.46
N ARG A 113 48.53 49.71 16.74
CA ARG A 113 49.40 49.23 15.65
C ARG A 113 48.81 48.07 14.82
N LYS A 114 48.79 48.33 13.50
CA LYS A 114 49.15 47.49 12.34
C LYS A 114 48.44 46.15 12.10
N ARG A 115 47.70 46.16 10.99
CA ARG A 115 47.46 45.08 10.02
C ARG A 115 48.66 44.13 9.86
N THR A 116 48.39 42.83 9.89
CA THR A 116 48.94 41.84 8.93
C THR A 116 47.89 40.76 8.66
N ASN A 117 47.74 40.44 7.38
CA ASN A 117 46.90 39.36 6.87
C ASN A 117 47.63 38.02 7.09
N GLU A 118 47.03 37.08 7.81
CA GLU A 118 47.43 35.67 7.77
C GLU A 118 46.21 34.78 7.47
N LYS A 119 46.27 34.16 6.29
CA LYS A 119 45.45 33.02 5.90
C LYS A 119 45.71 31.87 6.87
N LYS A 120 44.70 31.42 7.61
CA LYS A 120 44.71 30.12 8.29
C LYS A 120 43.67 29.19 7.68
N ASN A 121 44.19 28.22 6.94
CA ASN A 121 43.54 26.97 6.58
C ASN A 121 43.04 26.26 7.84
N THR A 122 41.73 26.11 8.01
CA THR A 122 41.15 25.14 8.93
C THR A 122 40.84 23.86 8.15
N LYS A 123 41.69 22.86 8.35
CA LYS A 123 41.41 21.46 8.02
C LYS A 123 40.11 21.05 8.73
N LYS A 124 39.03 20.84 7.97
CA LYS A 124 37.88 20.05 8.40
C LYS A 124 38.36 18.61 8.63
N THR A 125 38.55 18.24 9.89
CA THR A 125 38.62 16.84 10.30
C THR A 125 37.20 16.26 10.20
N ASN A 126 36.96 15.39 9.22
CA ASN A 126 35.78 14.56 9.17
C ASN A 126 35.82 13.60 10.36
N ASN A 127 35.17 13.98 11.46
CA ASN A 127 34.77 13.03 12.49
C ASN A 127 33.58 12.24 11.93
N THR A 128 33.86 11.15 11.23
CA THR A 128 32.92 10.05 11.09
C THR A 128 32.59 9.57 12.51
N ARG A 129 31.39 9.89 12.98
CA ARG A 129 30.85 9.27 14.19
C ARG A 129 30.87 7.75 13.96
N PRO A 130 31.34 6.95 14.93
CA PRO A 130 31.28 5.50 14.81
C PRO A 130 29.82 5.08 14.64
N ASP A 131 29.56 4.18 13.69
CA ASP A 131 28.28 3.48 13.53
C ASP A 131 27.96 2.77 14.85
N LEU A 132 27.18 3.44 15.70
CA LEU A 132 26.70 2.86 16.94
C LEU A 132 25.45 2.05 16.61
N ASN A 133 25.51 0.76 16.93
CA ASN A 133 24.38 -0.16 16.88
C ASN A 133 23.15 0.50 17.56
N PRO A 134 21.94 0.45 16.97
CA PRO A 134 20.72 1.04 17.54
C PRO A 134 20.46 0.68 19.01
N VAL A 135 20.82 -0.53 19.42
CA VAL A 135 20.73 -0.97 20.82
C VAL A 135 21.68 -0.18 21.71
N SER A 136 22.90 0.12 21.24
CA SER A 136 23.86 0.94 21.98
C SER A 136 23.41 2.39 22.11
N TYR A 137 22.74 2.94 21.10
CA TYR A 137 22.18 4.28 21.17
C TYR A 137 21.01 4.35 22.14
N PHE A 138 20.09 3.38 22.09
CA PHE A 138 18.99 3.25 23.05
C PHE A 138 19.49 3.12 24.49
N VAL A 139 20.49 2.27 24.75
CA VAL A 139 21.10 2.11 26.07
C VAL A 139 21.77 3.40 26.55
N GLN A 140 22.42 4.15 25.65
CA GLN A 140 22.98 5.47 25.98
C GLN A 140 21.90 6.50 26.33
N LEU A 141 20.80 6.52 25.58
CA LEU A 141 19.66 7.42 25.82
C LEU A 141 19.00 7.10 27.16
N LEU A 142 18.68 5.82 27.41
CA LEU A 142 18.09 5.35 28.66
C LEU A 142 19.01 5.66 29.85
N TYR A 143 20.33 5.46 29.69
CA TYR A 143 21.30 5.81 30.72
C TYR A 143 21.38 7.32 30.97
N GLY A 144 21.31 8.14 29.91
CA GLY A 144 21.26 9.59 30.00
C GLY A 144 20.04 10.08 30.80
N GLU A 145 18.87 9.57 30.48
CA GLU A 145 17.61 9.90 31.19
C GLU A 145 17.62 9.42 32.65
N CYS A 146 18.08 8.19 32.90
CA CYS A 146 18.22 7.68 34.27
C CYS A 146 19.19 8.55 35.09
N LYS A 147 20.30 9.00 34.49
CA LYS A 147 21.27 9.89 35.15
C LYS A 147 20.67 11.27 35.45
N ASN A 148 19.92 11.85 34.51
CA ASN A 148 19.26 13.15 34.68
C ASN A 148 18.23 13.11 35.81
N HIS A 149 17.53 11.98 35.97
CA HIS A 149 16.51 11.79 37.00
C HIS A 149 17.03 11.12 38.29
N GLN A 150 18.35 10.94 38.43
CA GLN A 150 19.00 10.28 39.58
C GLN A 150 18.47 8.86 39.86
N ILE A 151 17.98 8.18 38.81
CA ILE A 151 17.51 6.80 38.90
C ILE A 151 18.74 5.89 38.82
N SER A 152 18.96 5.08 39.85
CA SER A 152 20.09 4.16 39.83
C SER A 152 19.88 3.09 38.75
N PRO A 153 20.94 2.62 38.07
CA PRO A 153 20.82 1.56 37.06
C PRO A 153 20.12 0.30 37.57
N THR A 154 20.27 -0.03 38.85
CA THR A 154 19.57 -1.15 39.50
C THR A 154 18.06 -0.97 39.56
N ILE A 155 17.54 0.26 39.70
CA ILE A 155 16.10 0.56 39.68
C ILE A 155 15.57 0.44 38.25
N ALA A 156 16.30 0.94 37.25
CA ALA A 156 15.90 0.84 35.85
C ALA A 156 15.82 -0.63 35.38
N VAL A 157 16.81 -1.45 35.74
CA VAL A 157 16.80 -2.90 35.46
C VAL A 157 15.61 -3.58 36.15
N LYS A 158 15.32 -3.20 37.40
CA LYS A 158 14.16 -3.73 38.14
C LYS A 158 12.84 -3.35 37.45
N TRP A 159 12.67 -2.11 36.99
CA TRP A 159 11.47 -1.68 36.27
C TRP A 159 11.26 -2.43 34.95
N ILE A 160 12.33 -2.66 34.19
CA ILE A 160 12.26 -3.46 32.95
C ILE A 160 11.85 -4.89 33.28
N THR A 161 12.40 -5.47 34.35
CA THR A 161 12.07 -6.83 34.79
C THR A 161 10.63 -6.94 35.29
N ASP A 162 10.16 -5.95 36.06
CA ASP A 162 8.79 -5.88 36.59
C ASP A 162 7.77 -5.69 35.46
N MET A 163 8.07 -4.84 34.47
CA MET A 163 7.27 -4.68 33.23
C MET A 163 7.14 -6.01 32.48
N LEU A 164 8.26 -6.68 32.18
CA LEU A 164 8.24 -7.96 31.46
C LEU A 164 7.52 -9.06 32.27
N GLY A 165 7.65 -9.05 33.60
CA GLY A 165 6.95 -9.95 34.50
C GLY A 165 5.43 -9.73 34.53
N TYR A 166 4.97 -8.48 34.47
CA TYR A 166 3.55 -8.11 34.43
C TYR A 166 2.85 -8.59 33.14
N PHE A 167 3.53 -8.51 32.00
CA PHE A 167 2.97 -8.97 30.72
C PHE A 167 3.02 -10.49 30.55
N ASN A 168 3.95 -11.18 31.20
CA ASN A 168 3.98 -12.65 31.19
C ASN A 168 2.90 -13.27 32.08
N SER A 169 2.50 -12.61 33.17
CA SER A 169 1.50 -13.12 34.11
C SER A 169 0.04 -12.92 33.67
N SER A 170 -0.22 -12.15 32.61
CA SER A 170 -1.57 -11.90 32.08
C SER A 170 -2.06 -12.93 31.03
N SER A 171 -1.25 -13.95 30.69
CA SER A 171 -1.57 -14.90 29.61
C SER A 171 -2.08 -16.29 30.06
N THR A 172 -2.16 -16.59 31.36
CA THR A 172 -2.51 -17.94 31.85
C THR A 172 -3.90 -18.11 32.49
N THR A 173 -4.73 -17.07 32.58
CA THR A 173 -6.11 -17.21 33.10
C THR A 173 -7.15 -17.11 31.98
N SER A 174 -7.35 -18.22 31.28
CA SER A 174 -8.56 -18.48 30.50
C SER A 174 -8.88 -19.96 30.54
N SER A 175 -9.73 -20.38 31.49
CA SER A 175 -10.84 -21.31 31.29
C SER A 175 -11.41 -21.84 32.62
N SER A 176 -12.71 -22.18 32.59
CA SER A 176 -13.52 -22.91 33.57
C SER A 176 -14.17 -22.15 34.73
N PHE A 177 -15.26 -21.44 34.41
CA PHE A 177 -16.36 -21.21 35.34
C PHE A 177 -17.21 -22.50 35.38
N ALA A 178 -17.04 -23.32 36.42
CA ALA A 178 -17.90 -24.44 36.73
C ALA A 178 -18.61 -24.19 38.06
N LEU A 179 -19.94 -24.31 38.02
CA LEU A 179 -20.86 -24.30 39.14
C LEU A 179 -20.45 -25.32 40.20
N PHE A 180 -20.31 -24.91 41.46
CA PHE A 180 -20.58 -25.79 42.61
C PHE A 180 -21.09 -24.97 43.81
N SER A 181 -22.26 -25.38 44.29
CA SER A 181 -22.87 -25.02 45.56
C SER A 181 -22.02 -25.44 46.75
N PRO A 182 -22.26 -24.86 47.94
CA PRO A 182 -22.10 -25.60 49.18
C PRO A 182 -23.43 -25.67 49.94
N SER A 183 -23.90 -26.91 50.13
CA SER A 183 -24.88 -27.28 51.13
C SER A 183 -24.17 -27.77 52.41
N ASN A 184 -24.60 -27.18 53.52
CA ASN A 184 -24.92 -27.81 54.81
C ASN A 184 -23.85 -28.17 55.86
N ASN A 185 -24.29 -27.86 57.09
CA ASN A 185 -24.01 -28.41 58.43
C ASN A 185 -22.89 -27.71 59.23
N GLN A 186 -23.07 -27.30 60.50
CA GLN A 186 -24.15 -27.53 61.47
C GLN A 186 -23.89 -26.72 62.78
N ILE A 187 -24.99 -26.32 63.48
CA ILE A 187 -25.20 -26.32 64.95
C ILE A 187 -24.63 -25.14 65.80
N PRO A 188 -25.32 -24.65 66.86
CA PRO A 188 -26.77 -24.54 67.11
C PRO A 188 -27.21 -23.19 67.72
N SER A 189 -28.51 -22.94 67.57
CA SER A 189 -29.30 -22.03 68.40
C SER A 189 -29.53 -22.60 69.81
N ASP A 190 -29.37 -21.78 70.84
CA ASP A 190 -30.21 -21.81 72.04
C ASP A 190 -30.31 -20.38 72.59
N SER A 191 -31.53 -19.85 72.52
CA SER A 191 -32.01 -18.72 73.32
C SER A 191 -32.39 -19.27 74.72
N PRO A 192 -32.46 -18.42 75.75
CA PRO A 192 -33.80 -17.91 76.05
C PRO A 192 -33.79 -16.46 76.57
N ASN A 193 -34.91 -15.76 76.30
CA ASN A 193 -35.77 -15.03 77.25
C ASN A 193 -35.10 -14.11 78.30
N ASP A 194 -35.61 -12.95 78.67
CA ASP A 194 -36.93 -12.34 78.56
C ASP A 194 -36.77 -10.91 79.12
N ASP A 195 -37.78 -10.10 78.87
CA ASP A 195 -38.27 -9.01 79.72
C ASP A 195 -37.60 -7.63 79.70
N HIS A 196 -38.45 -6.66 79.33
CA HIS A 196 -38.71 -5.37 80.01
C HIS A 196 -37.52 -4.40 80.18
N ASP A 197 -37.60 -3.10 79.93
CA ASP A 197 -38.72 -2.18 79.97
C ASP A 197 -38.24 -0.82 79.40
N ASN A 198 -39.22 -0.02 78.98
CA ASN A 198 -39.29 1.43 79.01
C ASN A 198 -38.09 2.31 78.64
N GLY A 199 -38.35 3.18 77.65
CA GLY A 199 -37.52 4.33 77.37
C GLY A 199 -37.52 5.37 78.49
N ASN A 200 -36.49 6.22 78.50
CA ASN A 200 -36.70 7.64 78.69
C ASN A 200 -35.50 8.44 78.22
N ASN A 201 -35.82 9.62 77.70
CA ASN A 201 -34.92 10.73 77.45
C ASN A 201 -33.92 10.90 78.59
N ASN A 202 -32.65 11.18 78.26
CA ASN A 202 -31.94 12.27 78.94
C ASN A 202 -30.68 12.70 78.19
N VAL A 203 -30.72 13.99 77.87
CA VAL A 203 -29.62 14.94 77.69
C VAL A 203 -28.40 14.54 78.52
N VAL A 204 -27.31 14.12 77.87
CA VAL A 204 -26.00 14.04 78.52
C VAL A 204 -25.41 15.45 78.53
N ARG A 205 -25.67 16.17 79.62
CA ARG A 205 -24.85 17.28 80.09
C ARG A 205 -23.43 16.75 80.34
N SER A 206 -22.48 17.34 79.63
CA SER A 206 -21.06 17.28 79.92
C SER A 206 -20.79 18.08 81.20
N ASP A 207 -20.96 17.45 82.37
CA ASP A 207 -20.42 17.90 83.64
C ASP A 207 -19.34 16.91 84.10
N ASN A 208 -18.18 16.95 83.44
CA ASN A 208 -16.96 16.40 84.05
C ASN A 208 -16.47 17.40 85.09
N ALA A 209 -17.11 17.36 86.26
CA ALA A 209 -16.52 17.84 87.49
C ALA A 209 -15.16 17.15 87.67
N ILE A 210 -14.10 17.94 87.58
CA ILE A 210 -12.75 17.55 88.01
C ILE A 210 -12.86 17.31 89.51
N ASP A 211 -13.12 16.06 89.89
CA ASP A 211 -13.09 15.60 91.28
C ASP A 211 -11.62 15.65 91.73
N SER A 212 -11.22 16.81 92.25
CA SER A 212 -9.93 17.04 92.89
C SER A 212 -9.88 16.29 94.22
N ARG A 213 -9.85 14.96 94.16
CA ARG A 213 -9.37 14.16 95.29
C ARG A 213 -7.87 14.32 95.33
N TYR A 214 -7.45 15.37 96.03
CA TYR A 214 -6.20 15.39 96.77
C TYR A 214 -6.06 14.05 97.51
N ILE A 215 -5.33 13.11 96.91
CA ILE A 215 -4.76 12.01 97.66
C ILE A 215 -3.66 12.67 98.48
N SER A 216 -3.99 12.93 99.75
CA SER A 216 -3.03 13.31 100.77
C SER A 216 -1.90 12.29 100.75
N PHE A 217 -0.72 12.72 100.31
CA PHE A 217 0.50 12.03 100.69
C PHE A 217 0.51 11.95 102.22
N PRO A 218 0.75 10.79 102.84
CA PRO A 218 1.10 10.77 104.24
C PRO A 218 2.30 11.70 104.37
N SER A 219 2.15 12.79 105.13
CA SER A 219 3.28 13.62 105.53
C SER A 219 4.28 12.68 106.18
N ILE A 220 5.38 12.41 105.48
CA ILE A 220 6.58 11.88 106.11
C ILE A 220 6.97 12.98 107.09
N GLN A 221 6.54 12.83 108.34
CA GLN A 221 7.04 13.57 109.49
C GLN A 221 8.55 13.36 109.49
N THR A 222 9.28 14.32 108.94
CA THR A 222 10.69 14.52 109.20
C THR A 222 10.82 15.13 110.58
N ASP A 223 10.54 14.32 111.60
CA ASP A 223 11.00 14.54 112.96
C ASP A 223 12.05 13.46 113.27
N LEU A 224 13.20 13.92 113.76
CA LEU A 224 14.34 13.17 114.29
C LEU A 224 15.28 12.52 113.26
N ILE A 225 16.35 13.24 112.87
CA ILE A 225 17.73 12.94 113.35
C ILE A 225 18.48 14.27 113.50
N ALA A 226 18.41 14.83 114.70
CA ALA A 226 19.52 15.58 115.26
C ALA A 226 20.71 14.63 115.43
N ASN A 227 21.92 15.11 115.17
CA ASN A 227 23.20 14.65 115.71
C ASN A 227 23.15 13.30 116.45
N SER A 228 23.22 12.18 115.72
CA SER A 228 23.73 10.93 116.27
C SER A 228 24.99 10.58 115.48
N VAL A 229 26.13 10.78 116.13
CA VAL A 229 27.36 9.99 115.95
C VAL A 229 26.99 8.58 115.52
N ALA A 230 27.72 8.00 114.57
CA ALA A 230 27.56 6.60 114.17
C ALA A 230 27.68 5.71 115.41
N ASP A 231 26.55 5.47 116.06
CA ASP A 231 26.40 4.58 117.20
C ASP A 231 26.48 3.20 116.58
N ILE A 232 27.71 2.67 116.52
CA ILE A 232 27.98 1.30 116.14
C ILE A 232 27.13 0.46 117.11
N PRO A 233 26.10 -0.26 116.64
CA PRO A 233 25.28 -1.04 117.54
C PRO A 233 26.17 -2.03 118.27
N LEU A 234 26.12 -2.03 119.60
CA LEU A 234 26.71 -3.08 120.44
C LEU A 234 26.38 -4.44 119.78
N ILE A 235 27.36 -5.34 119.69
CA ILE A 235 27.27 -6.62 118.95
C ILE A 235 25.97 -7.40 119.21
N SER A 236 25.37 -7.24 120.39
CA SER A 236 24.09 -7.83 120.78
C SER A 236 22.83 -7.24 120.12
N LYS A 237 22.90 -6.06 119.47
CA LYS A 237 21.77 -5.37 118.81
C LYS A 237 21.86 -5.37 117.27
N VAL A 238 22.97 -5.85 116.72
CA VAL A 238 23.22 -5.92 115.26
C VAL A 238 22.16 -6.78 114.57
N SER A 239 21.77 -7.92 115.16
CA SER A 239 20.74 -8.81 114.59
C SER A 239 19.38 -8.13 114.42
N PHE A 240 18.91 -7.41 115.44
CA PHE A 240 17.65 -6.67 115.39
C PHE A 240 17.68 -5.55 114.33
N PHE A 241 18.82 -4.86 114.19
CA PHE A 241 18.98 -3.83 113.16
C PHE A 241 18.96 -4.43 111.74
N ILE A 242 19.62 -5.58 111.54
CA ILE A 242 19.59 -6.32 110.27
C ILE A 242 18.15 -6.75 109.94
N ASP A 243 17.41 -7.30 110.90
CA ASP A 243 16.02 -7.73 110.68
C ASP A 243 15.09 -6.56 110.38
N ARG A 244 15.26 -5.43 111.06
CA ARG A 244 14.51 -4.19 110.78
C ARG A 244 14.79 -3.70 109.36
N LYS A 245 16.05 -3.65 108.94
CA LYS A 245 16.43 -3.23 107.58
C LYS A 245 15.96 -4.22 106.52
N LYS A 246 15.97 -5.52 106.80
CA LYS A 246 15.43 -6.56 105.91
C LYS A 246 13.92 -6.40 105.71
N ASN A 247 13.18 -6.08 106.76
CA ASN A 247 11.74 -5.81 106.68
C ASN A 247 11.43 -4.49 105.94
N GLU A 248 12.26 -3.46 106.12
CA GLU A 248 12.16 -2.20 105.37
C GLU A 248 12.40 -2.43 103.87
N ILE A 249 13.45 -3.19 103.52
CA ILE A 249 13.71 -3.61 102.14
C ILE A 249 12.51 -4.38 101.59
N LYS A 250 11.95 -5.34 102.33
CA LYS A 250 10.78 -6.11 101.87
C LYS A 250 9.57 -5.21 101.57
N ARG A 251 9.27 -4.24 102.43
CA ARG A 251 8.17 -3.26 102.18
C ARG A 251 8.44 -2.40 100.96
N LEU A 252 9.69 -1.95 100.76
CA LEU A 252 10.06 -1.17 99.58
C LEU A 252 9.90 -1.98 98.29
N TRP A 253 10.23 -3.27 98.31
CA TRP A 253 10.00 -4.18 97.18
C TRP A 253 8.51 -4.38 96.88
N GLU A 254 7.65 -4.47 97.90
CA GLU A 254 6.19 -4.55 97.71
C GLU A 254 5.63 -3.28 97.08
N ILE A 255 6.05 -2.10 97.56
CA ILE A 255 5.66 -0.80 96.99
C ILE A 255 6.17 -0.65 95.55
N GLU A 256 7.42 -1.05 95.29
CA GLU A 256 7.99 -1.02 93.93
C GLU A 256 7.18 -1.90 92.98
N SER A 257 6.77 -3.09 93.42
CA SER A 257 5.91 -3.98 92.64
C SER A 257 4.52 -3.39 92.39
N GLU A 258 3.92 -2.73 93.38
CA GLU A 258 2.61 -2.07 93.21
C GLU A 258 2.70 -0.90 92.22
N ILE A 259 3.75 -0.07 92.32
CA ILE A 259 3.99 1.05 91.41
C ILE A 259 4.18 0.53 89.98
N LYS A 260 4.97 -0.55 89.78
CA LYS A 260 5.15 -1.17 88.46
C LYS A 260 3.83 -1.64 87.86
N ASN A 261 2.99 -2.30 88.66
CA ASN A 261 1.68 -2.77 88.21
C ASN A 261 0.74 -1.60 87.84
N ARG A 262 0.75 -0.51 88.63
CA ARG A 262 -0.03 0.69 88.31
C ARG A 262 0.45 1.38 87.04
N ILE A 263 1.77 1.50 86.86
CA ILE A 263 2.37 2.04 85.63
C ILE A 263 1.94 1.21 84.43
N GLN A 264 2.00 -0.12 84.54
CA GLN A 264 1.60 -1.03 83.47
C GLN A 264 0.12 -0.87 83.11
N LYS A 265 -0.77 -0.79 84.11
CA LYS A 265 -2.20 -0.58 83.89
C LYS A 265 -2.48 0.76 83.19
N ILE A 266 -1.79 1.83 83.58
CA ILE A 266 -1.92 3.15 82.94
C ILE A 266 -1.44 3.10 81.48
N ILE A 267 -0.36 2.37 81.18
CA ILE A 267 0.13 2.19 79.81
C ILE A 267 -0.91 1.45 78.95
N GLU A 268 -1.52 0.39 79.49
CA GLU A 268 -2.57 -0.37 78.78
C GLU A 268 -3.82 0.49 78.52
N GLU A 269 -4.26 1.27 79.51
CA GLU A 269 -5.37 2.22 79.34
C GLU A 269 -5.05 3.30 78.30
N LYS A 270 -3.82 3.83 78.30
CA LYS A 270 -3.36 4.80 77.31
C LYS A 270 -3.38 4.21 75.90
N ILE A 271 -2.85 3.00 75.69
CA ILE A 271 -2.82 2.33 74.38
C ILE A 271 -4.26 2.11 73.88
N LYS A 272 -5.17 1.71 74.76
CA LYS A 272 -6.59 1.52 74.41
C LYS A 272 -7.24 2.83 73.97
N LEU A 273 -7.04 3.91 74.73
CA LEU A 273 -7.57 5.23 74.37
C LEU A 273 -7.00 5.75 73.05
N GLU A 274 -5.71 5.58 72.80
CA GLU A 274 -5.09 5.96 71.52
C GLU A 274 -5.68 5.16 70.34
N SER A 275 -5.97 3.88 70.54
CA SER A 275 -6.67 3.05 69.53
C SER A 275 -8.09 3.56 69.27
N ASP A 276 -8.86 3.86 70.32
CA ASP A 276 -10.24 4.34 70.20
C ASP A 276 -10.31 5.70 69.49
N VAL A 277 -9.38 6.62 69.82
CA VAL A 277 -9.27 7.93 69.17
C VAL A 277 -8.93 7.78 67.68
N ASN A 278 -8.00 6.90 67.34
CA ASN A 278 -7.65 6.63 65.94
C ASN A 278 -8.81 6.04 65.15
N ASP A 279 -9.59 5.12 65.74
CA ASP A 279 -10.75 4.53 65.09
C ASP A 279 -11.89 5.54 64.90
N LEU A 280 -12.10 6.44 65.86
CA LEU A 280 -13.04 7.56 65.72
C LEU A 280 -12.58 8.54 64.63
N SER A 281 -11.29 8.85 64.56
CA SER A 281 -10.71 9.70 63.51
C SER A 281 -10.90 9.09 62.13
N LYS A 282 -10.64 7.79 61.96
CA LYS A 282 -10.89 7.08 60.69
C LYS A 282 -12.38 7.08 60.31
N LYS A 283 -13.27 6.94 61.28
CA LYS A 283 -14.73 6.99 61.04
C LYS A 283 -15.18 8.40 60.63
N SER A 284 -14.65 9.45 61.26
CA SER A 284 -15.00 10.83 60.92
C SER A 284 -14.45 11.22 59.54
N GLU A 285 -13.23 10.82 59.20
CA GLU A 285 -12.64 11.03 57.86
C GLU A 285 -13.48 10.40 56.76
N LYS A 286 -13.97 9.17 56.95
CA LYS A 286 -14.88 8.52 55.98
C LYS A 286 -16.17 9.31 55.77
N LYS A 287 -16.77 9.82 56.85
CA LYS A 287 -17.98 10.65 56.76
C LYS A 287 -17.71 11.98 56.07
N LEU A 288 -16.61 12.66 56.41
CA LEU A 288 -16.19 13.89 55.75
C LEU A 288 -15.88 13.68 54.27
N GLY A 289 -15.30 12.54 53.90
CA GLY A 289 -15.08 12.16 52.51
C GLY A 289 -16.38 12.06 51.72
N TYR A 290 -17.43 11.50 52.33
CA TYR A 290 -18.76 11.44 51.70
C TYR A 290 -19.36 12.84 51.49
N PHE A 291 -19.29 13.72 52.50
CA PHE A 291 -19.78 15.10 52.35
C PHE A 291 -19.05 15.86 51.25
N ARG A 292 -17.71 15.79 51.21
CA ARG A 292 -16.93 16.40 50.13
C ARG A 292 -17.30 15.87 48.75
N TRP A 293 -17.52 14.57 48.63
CA TRP A 293 -17.96 13.97 47.37
C TRP A 293 -19.34 14.48 46.95
N TYR A 294 -20.29 14.58 47.89
CA TYR A 294 -21.62 15.09 47.63
C TYR A 294 -21.59 16.56 47.19
N ASP A 295 -20.81 17.40 47.87
CA ASP A 295 -20.64 18.81 47.53
C ASP A 295 -20.04 18.97 46.12
N ASN A 296 -18.98 18.21 45.81
CA ASN A 296 -18.36 18.21 44.48
C ASN A 296 -19.33 17.78 43.37
N LEU A 297 -20.17 16.77 43.64
CA LEU A 297 -21.19 16.32 42.70
C LEU A 297 -22.23 17.42 42.46
N GLY A 298 -22.65 18.14 43.51
CA GLY A 298 -23.52 19.30 43.43
C GLY A 298 -22.96 20.41 42.54
N GLU A 299 -21.70 20.75 42.75
CA GLU A 299 -21.01 21.75 41.93
C GLU A 299 -20.89 21.30 40.47
N GLU A 300 -20.50 20.05 40.21
CA GLU A 300 -20.35 19.53 38.85
C GLU A 300 -21.69 19.54 38.08
N LEU A 301 -22.77 19.09 38.72
CA LEU A 301 -24.09 19.08 38.12
C LEU A 301 -24.62 20.50 37.83
N SER A 302 -24.37 21.43 38.76
CA SER A 302 -24.74 22.83 38.60
C SER A 302 -23.96 23.49 37.46
N VAL A 303 -22.63 23.32 37.40
CA VAL A 303 -21.77 24.00 36.42
C VAL A 303 -21.89 23.40 35.01
N LYS A 304 -21.89 22.07 34.88
CA LYS A 304 -21.86 21.42 33.56
C LYS A 304 -23.25 21.27 32.93
N TYR A 305 -24.26 21.03 33.76
CA TYR A 305 -25.59 20.64 33.28
C TYR A 305 -26.69 21.62 33.69
N ASN A 306 -26.36 22.66 34.48
CA ASN A 306 -27.32 23.62 35.02
C ASN A 306 -28.43 22.93 35.84
N LEU A 307 -28.07 21.84 36.52
CA LEU A 307 -28.98 21.06 37.37
C LEU A 307 -28.68 21.36 38.83
N ASN A 308 -29.68 21.84 39.57
CA ASN A 308 -29.52 22.08 41.00
C ASN A 308 -30.07 20.90 41.80
N ILE A 309 -29.17 20.13 42.42
CA ILE A 309 -29.49 18.94 43.20
C ILE A 309 -30.57 19.20 44.27
N GLU A 310 -30.54 20.34 44.94
CA GLU A 310 -31.46 20.64 46.05
C GLU A 310 -32.92 20.76 45.61
N TYR A 311 -33.16 21.27 44.40
CA TYR A 311 -34.51 21.45 43.86
C TYR A 311 -34.94 20.30 42.96
N GLU A 312 -33.98 19.67 42.27
CA GLU A 312 -34.28 18.67 41.24
C GLU A 312 -34.32 17.24 41.76
N ILE A 313 -33.71 16.93 42.92
CA ILE A 313 -33.84 15.60 43.52
C ILE A 313 -35.31 15.27 43.80
N GLU A 314 -36.10 16.23 44.28
CA GLU A 314 -37.52 15.99 44.56
C GLU A 314 -38.29 15.72 43.27
N ALA A 315 -38.07 16.52 42.22
CA ALA A 315 -38.67 16.31 40.91
C ALA A 315 -38.24 14.98 40.28
N PHE A 316 -36.95 14.62 40.38
CA PHE A 316 -36.38 13.39 39.83
C PHE A 316 -36.85 12.15 40.59
N SER A 317 -36.90 12.19 41.93
CA SER A 317 -37.42 11.10 42.75
C SER A 317 -38.92 10.90 42.52
N LYS A 318 -39.68 11.98 42.34
CA LYS A 318 -41.09 11.92 41.92
C LYS A 318 -41.20 11.28 40.53
N LEU A 319 -40.39 11.68 39.56
CA LEU A 319 -40.38 11.10 38.21
C LEU A 319 -40.08 9.58 38.25
N ILE A 320 -39.08 9.15 39.02
CA ILE A 320 -38.76 7.73 39.22
C ILE A 320 -39.94 6.97 39.85
N ASN A 321 -40.60 7.58 40.84
CA ASN A 321 -41.77 6.99 41.47
C ASN A 321 -42.99 6.95 40.55
N ASP A 322 -43.17 7.95 39.69
CA ASP A 322 -44.24 7.99 38.69
C ASP A 322 -44.07 6.85 37.68
N PHE A 323 -42.84 6.57 37.21
CA PHE A 323 -42.56 5.39 36.37
C PHE A 323 -43.01 4.09 37.03
N LYS A 324 -42.75 3.95 38.33
CA LYS A 324 -43.22 2.80 39.12
C LYS A 324 -44.74 2.74 39.22
N GLY A 325 -45.41 3.89 39.37
CA GLY A 325 -46.88 4.01 39.39
C GLY A 325 -47.55 3.58 38.08
N TYR A 326 -46.88 3.76 36.95
CA TYR A 326 -47.35 3.29 35.64
C TYR A 326 -46.96 1.84 35.32
N GLY A 327 -46.35 1.11 36.27
CA GLY A 327 -45.96 -0.28 36.10
C GLY A 327 -44.65 -0.50 35.34
N TYR A 328 -43.88 0.56 35.07
CA TYR A 328 -42.53 0.44 34.55
C TYR A 328 -41.53 0.16 35.68
N ASP A 329 -40.50 -0.62 35.39
CA ASP A 329 -39.36 -0.81 36.29
C ASP A 329 -38.34 0.32 36.07
N PRO A 330 -38.20 1.28 37.01
CA PRO A 330 -37.31 2.42 36.83
C PRO A 330 -35.84 2.01 36.68
N SER A 331 -35.43 0.90 37.30
CA SER A 331 -34.06 0.37 37.15
C SER A 331 -33.81 -0.08 35.71
N ARG A 332 -34.80 -0.70 35.07
CA ARG A 332 -34.72 -1.09 33.67
C ARG A 332 -34.65 0.12 32.74
N VAL A 333 -35.46 1.15 32.97
CA VAL A 333 -35.45 2.39 32.17
C VAL A 333 -34.08 3.08 32.22
N ILE A 334 -33.48 3.18 33.40
CA ILE A 334 -32.14 3.77 33.56
C ILE A 334 -31.07 2.93 32.84
N LEU A 335 -31.15 1.61 32.93
CA LEU A 335 -30.22 0.70 32.23
C LEU A 335 -30.36 0.83 30.70
N GLU A 336 -31.58 0.91 30.18
CA GLU A 336 -31.84 1.14 28.76
C GLU A 336 -31.30 2.50 28.31
N TYR A 337 -31.47 3.56 29.10
CA TYR A 337 -30.90 4.88 28.82
C TYR A 337 -29.37 4.85 28.77
N LYS A 338 -28.74 4.16 29.73
CA LYS A 338 -27.27 3.96 29.73
C LYS A 338 -26.81 3.20 28.48
N SER A 339 -27.58 2.21 28.04
CA SER A 339 -27.29 1.50 26.79
C SER A 339 -27.39 2.44 25.58
N ILE A 340 -28.42 3.27 25.51
CA ILE A 340 -28.60 4.26 24.43
C ILE A 340 -27.42 5.23 24.38
N GLU A 341 -26.98 5.74 25.54
CA GLU A 341 -25.83 6.64 25.63
C GLU A 341 -24.55 5.96 25.12
N SER A 342 -24.30 4.70 25.52
CA SER A 342 -23.14 3.95 25.01
C SER A 342 -23.17 3.75 23.49
N LEU A 343 -24.37 3.53 22.92
CA LEU A 343 -24.56 3.40 21.47
C LEU A 343 -24.35 4.73 20.76
N ASN A 344 -24.78 5.85 21.34
CA ASN A 344 -24.54 7.18 20.80
C ASN A 344 -23.04 7.50 20.77
N GLN A 345 -22.30 7.17 21.83
CA GLN A 345 -20.84 7.34 21.87
C GLN A 345 -20.15 6.48 20.80
N ALA A 346 -20.56 5.21 20.65
CA ALA A 346 -20.04 4.34 19.59
C ALA A 346 -20.34 4.90 18.19
N LYS A 347 -21.54 5.44 17.98
CA LYS A 347 -21.94 6.08 16.72
C LYS A 347 -21.10 7.32 16.42
N ILE A 348 -20.83 8.17 17.40
CA ILE A 348 -19.96 9.35 17.25
C ILE A 348 -18.56 8.90 16.82
N LYS A 349 -17.98 7.92 17.52
CA LYS A 349 -16.66 7.38 17.19
C LYS A 349 -16.59 6.82 15.77
N ILE A 350 -17.59 6.02 15.35
CA ILE A 350 -17.66 5.51 13.98
C ILE A 350 -17.75 6.65 12.96
N HIS A 351 -18.47 7.73 13.28
CA HIS A 351 -18.56 8.89 12.39
C HIS A 351 -17.24 9.66 12.27
N GLU A 352 -16.50 9.79 13.37
CA GLU A 352 -15.14 10.33 13.39
C GLU A 352 -14.17 9.46 12.58
N ASP A 353 -14.25 8.14 12.72
CA ASP A 353 -13.45 7.18 11.94
C ASP A 353 -13.78 7.26 10.44
N ILE A 354 -15.06 7.41 10.07
CA ILE A 354 -15.46 7.60 8.67
C ILE A 354 -14.93 8.93 8.13
N SER A 355 -15.03 10.00 8.92
CA SER A 355 -14.61 11.35 8.52
C SER A 355 -13.10 11.46 8.38
N SER A 356 -12.33 10.77 9.21
CA SER A 356 -10.87 10.71 9.13
C SER A 356 -10.36 9.79 8.00
N ASN A 357 -11.06 8.69 7.70
CA ASN A 357 -10.67 7.77 6.63
C ASN A 357 -11.09 8.22 5.22
N ALA A 358 -12.15 9.02 5.09
CA ALA A 358 -12.58 9.56 3.80
C ALA A 358 -11.48 10.32 3.04
N PRO A 359 -10.76 11.30 3.62
CA PRO A 359 -9.69 12.01 2.92
C PRO A 359 -8.50 11.10 2.58
N ILE A 360 -8.19 10.09 3.41
CA ILE A 360 -7.14 9.11 3.14
C ILE A 360 -7.50 8.30 1.90
N ARG A 361 -8.73 7.79 1.82
CA ARG A 361 -9.24 7.07 0.66
C ARG A 361 -9.15 7.93 -0.61
N ASP A 362 -9.59 9.18 -0.52
CA ASP A 362 -9.61 10.08 -1.68
C ASP A 362 -8.18 10.44 -2.14
N HIS A 363 -7.24 10.61 -1.21
CA HIS A 363 -5.83 10.75 -1.52
C HIS A 363 -5.28 9.51 -2.25
N LEU A 364 -5.54 8.31 -1.74
CA LEU A 364 -5.07 7.07 -2.35
C LEU A 364 -5.65 6.86 -3.75
N LEU A 365 -6.92 7.21 -3.96
CA LEU A 365 -7.55 7.18 -5.29
C LEU A 365 -6.87 8.14 -6.27
N ASN A 366 -6.51 9.35 -5.82
CA ASN A 366 -5.77 10.31 -6.64
C ASN A 366 -4.37 9.79 -7.00
N GLN A 367 -3.66 9.15 -6.06
CA GLN A 367 -2.37 8.52 -6.33
C GLN A 367 -2.49 7.37 -7.35
N ILE A 368 -3.52 6.53 -7.22
CA ILE A 368 -3.78 5.47 -8.19
C ILE A 368 -4.03 6.04 -9.59
N SER A 369 -4.78 7.14 -9.70
CA SER A 369 -4.99 7.82 -10.98
C SER A 369 -3.68 8.32 -11.58
N TYR A 370 -2.88 9.03 -10.79
CA TYR A 370 -1.58 9.54 -11.21
C TYR A 370 -0.64 8.42 -11.69
N LEU A 371 -0.55 7.32 -10.95
CA LEU A 371 0.29 6.17 -11.33
C LEU A 371 -0.21 5.48 -12.59
N LYS A 372 -1.52 5.44 -12.83
CA LYS A 372 -2.08 4.91 -14.09
C LYS A 372 -1.70 5.79 -15.28
N ASP A 373 -1.73 7.10 -15.13
CA ASP A 373 -1.33 8.03 -16.19
C ASP A 373 0.16 7.90 -16.52
N GLN A 374 1.00 7.73 -15.49
CA GLN A 374 2.42 7.42 -15.69
C GLN A 374 2.63 6.08 -16.40
N LEU A 375 1.91 5.04 -16.00
CA LEU A 375 1.98 3.72 -16.63
C LEU A 375 1.60 3.80 -18.11
N TYR A 376 0.56 4.57 -18.44
CA TYR A 376 0.15 4.79 -19.83
C TYR A 376 1.25 5.50 -20.64
N SER A 377 1.87 6.55 -20.09
CA SER A 377 3.00 7.24 -20.73
C SER A 377 4.22 6.32 -20.94
N CYS A 378 4.55 5.49 -19.94
CA CYS A 378 5.61 4.50 -20.06
C CYS A 378 5.28 3.46 -21.15
N ASN A 379 4.05 2.96 -21.20
CA ASN A 379 3.64 1.99 -22.22
C ASN A 379 3.71 2.58 -23.64
N GLN A 380 3.31 3.84 -23.82
CA GLN A 380 3.50 4.53 -25.10
C GLN A 380 4.98 4.60 -25.49
N THR A 381 5.85 4.96 -24.54
CA THR A 381 7.31 5.02 -24.77
C THR A 381 7.89 3.65 -25.11
N ILE A 382 7.44 2.59 -24.43
CA ILE A 382 7.84 1.21 -24.70
C ILE A 382 7.38 0.78 -26.09
N ASN A 383 6.16 1.11 -26.49
CA ASN A 383 5.65 0.78 -27.82
C ASN A 383 6.48 1.45 -28.91
N VAL A 384 6.77 2.75 -28.77
CA VAL A 384 7.66 3.48 -29.70
C VAL A 384 9.05 2.84 -29.74
N TYR A 385 9.59 2.44 -28.59
CA TYR A 385 10.89 1.75 -28.55
C TYR A 385 10.84 0.38 -29.25
N ASN A 386 9.76 -0.39 -29.08
CA ASN A 386 9.57 -1.68 -29.75
C ASN A 386 9.45 -1.51 -31.27
N GLU A 387 8.75 -0.46 -31.73
CA GLU A 387 8.70 -0.10 -33.16
C GLU A 387 10.10 0.22 -33.69
N LEU A 388 10.86 1.09 -33.01
CA LEU A 388 12.24 1.41 -33.36
C LEU A 388 13.12 0.15 -33.40
N TYR A 389 12.98 -0.73 -32.42
CA TYR A 389 13.70 -2.01 -32.37
C TYR A 389 13.38 -2.89 -33.58
N ASN A 390 12.10 -2.99 -33.96
CA ASN A 390 11.65 -3.76 -35.14
C ASN A 390 12.20 -3.18 -36.45
N TYR A 391 12.39 -1.86 -36.54
CA TYR A 391 13.07 -1.20 -37.65
C TYR A 391 14.61 -1.30 -37.61
N GLY A 392 15.17 -2.04 -36.64
CA GLY A 392 16.62 -2.25 -36.51
C GLY A 392 17.33 -1.18 -35.67
N PHE A 393 16.61 -0.23 -35.07
CA PHE A 393 17.16 0.77 -34.14
C PHE A 393 17.11 0.26 -32.69
N GLY A 394 17.94 -0.74 -32.39
CA GLY A 394 18.10 -1.21 -31.03
C GLY A 394 18.84 -0.23 -30.11
N LEU A 395 18.89 -0.55 -28.81
CA LEU A 395 19.57 0.28 -27.81
C LEU A 395 21.05 0.55 -28.14
N LYS A 396 21.74 -0.38 -28.80
CA LYS A 396 23.15 -0.21 -29.19
C LYS A 396 23.29 0.83 -30.29
N GLU A 397 22.40 0.80 -31.27
CA GLU A 397 22.35 1.68 -32.42
C GLU A 397 21.97 3.10 -31.97
N LEU A 398 20.96 3.23 -31.11
CA LEU A 398 20.57 4.51 -30.52
C LEU A 398 21.68 5.12 -29.66
N LYS A 399 22.42 4.30 -28.89
CA LYS A 399 23.59 4.78 -28.13
C LYS A 399 24.71 5.29 -29.05
N LYS A 400 25.00 4.56 -30.13
CA LYS A 400 25.99 5.01 -31.14
C LYS A 400 25.55 6.31 -31.79
N LEU A 401 24.28 6.42 -32.20
CA LEU A 401 23.74 7.64 -32.80
C LEU A 401 23.85 8.84 -31.84
N ARG A 402 23.48 8.64 -30.57
CA ARG A 402 23.66 9.66 -29.53
C ARG A 402 25.13 10.09 -29.39
N GLN A 403 26.06 9.14 -29.38
CA GLN A 403 27.49 9.46 -29.28
C GLN A 403 27.98 10.27 -30.48
N ILE A 404 27.55 9.91 -31.70
CA ILE A 404 27.84 10.67 -32.92
C ILE A 404 27.29 12.10 -32.81
N PHE A 405 26.04 12.28 -32.33
CA PHE A 405 25.47 13.61 -32.13
C PHE A 405 26.26 14.43 -31.10
N MET A 406 26.73 13.81 -30.02
CA MET A 406 27.59 14.48 -29.03
C MET A 406 28.93 14.89 -29.63
N GLU A 407 29.55 14.05 -30.46
CA GLU A 407 30.83 14.35 -31.12
C GLU A 407 30.68 15.51 -32.12
N ILE A 408 29.62 15.50 -32.94
CA ILE A 408 29.30 16.60 -33.88
C ILE A 408 28.97 17.88 -33.13
N SER A 409 28.17 17.78 -32.08
CA SER A 409 27.81 18.90 -31.19
C SER A 409 29.06 19.56 -30.62
N ASN A 410 29.99 18.78 -30.06
CA ASN A 410 31.24 19.27 -29.49
C ASN A 410 32.15 19.90 -30.55
N ALA A 411 32.27 19.27 -31.73
CA ALA A 411 33.12 19.77 -32.81
C ALA A 411 32.63 21.12 -33.40
N ASN A 412 31.32 21.36 -33.38
CA ASN A 412 30.70 22.53 -33.98
C ASN A 412 30.15 23.54 -32.95
N ASN A 413 30.25 23.24 -31.66
CA ASN A 413 29.70 24.05 -30.56
C ASN A 413 28.19 24.32 -30.70
N ILE A 414 27.42 23.30 -31.10
CA ILE A 414 25.95 23.33 -31.27
C ILE A 414 25.32 22.44 -30.19
N ASN A 415 24.10 22.73 -29.72
CA ASN A 415 23.42 21.87 -28.74
C ASN A 415 23.16 20.46 -29.33
N PRO A 416 23.43 19.35 -28.60
CA PRO A 416 23.18 17.99 -29.09
C PRO A 416 21.74 17.74 -29.57
N ILE A 417 20.75 18.38 -28.94
CA ILE A 417 19.34 18.26 -29.33
C ILE A 417 19.10 18.91 -30.69
N GLU A 418 19.69 20.09 -30.93
CA GLU A 418 19.60 20.80 -32.22
C GLU A 418 20.29 20.01 -33.34
N VAL A 419 21.44 19.38 -33.04
CA VAL A 419 22.13 18.48 -33.98
C VAL A 419 21.24 17.30 -34.36
N GLY A 420 20.57 16.66 -33.39
CA GLY A 420 19.65 15.56 -33.65
C GLY A 420 18.46 15.99 -34.52
N ASN A 421 17.85 17.13 -34.23
CA ASN A 421 16.75 17.67 -35.03
C ASN A 421 17.18 17.99 -36.46
N LYS A 422 18.37 18.60 -36.62
CA LYS A 422 18.93 18.89 -37.94
C LYS A 422 19.23 17.62 -38.73
N PHE A 423 19.80 16.60 -38.08
CA PHE A 423 20.06 15.31 -38.71
C PHE A 423 18.78 14.64 -39.23
N LEU A 424 17.71 14.61 -38.41
CA LEU A 424 16.42 14.04 -38.83
C LEU A 424 15.83 14.80 -40.01
N LYS A 425 15.92 16.13 -39.99
CA LYS A 425 15.48 16.97 -41.11
C LYS A 425 16.32 16.75 -42.37
N ASP A 426 17.63 16.64 -42.24
CA ASP A 426 18.52 16.36 -43.37
C ASP A 426 18.25 14.97 -43.97
N ILE A 427 17.83 13.99 -43.16
CA ILE A 427 17.32 12.70 -43.67
C ILE A 427 16.02 12.91 -44.43
N GLU A 428 15.02 13.58 -43.83
CA GLU A 428 13.73 13.82 -44.48
C GLU A 428 13.89 14.53 -45.84
N ASP A 429 14.76 15.55 -45.90
CA ASP A 429 14.96 16.39 -47.08
C ASP A 429 15.86 15.73 -48.15
N GLN A 430 16.83 14.88 -47.78
CA GLN A 430 17.86 14.39 -48.72
C GLN A 430 17.89 12.88 -48.92
N TYR A 431 17.16 12.10 -48.12
CA TYR A 431 17.27 10.64 -48.16
C TYR A 431 16.65 10.06 -49.43
N ASP A 432 15.48 10.55 -49.84
CA ASP A 432 14.82 10.11 -51.07
C ASP A 432 15.67 10.36 -52.31
N ASP A 433 16.33 11.52 -52.39
CA ASP A 433 17.26 11.82 -53.48
C ASP A 433 18.43 10.82 -53.50
N LYS A 434 19.02 10.52 -52.33
CA LYS A 434 20.16 9.61 -52.21
C LYS A 434 19.81 8.17 -52.55
N VAL A 435 18.65 7.67 -52.11
CA VAL A 435 18.18 6.32 -52.46
C VAL A 435 17.72 6.28 -53.92
N GLY A 436 17.10 7.34 -54.42
CA GLY A 436 16.75 7.51 -55.83
C GLY A 436 17.97 7.42 -56.75
N PHE A 437 19.12 7.98 -56.32
CA PHE A 437 20.37 7.84 -57.08
C PHE A 437 20.85 6.39 -57.21
N GLU A 438 20.61 5.51 -56.24
CA GLU A 438 20.95 4.08 -56.40
C GLU A 438 20.14 3.42 -57.52
N ASN A 439 18.87 3.78 -57.66
CA ASN A 439 18.03 3.31 -58.76
C ASN A 439 18.57 3.81 -60.10
N VAL A 440 18.87 5.11 -60.21
CA VAL A 440 19.45 5.70 -61.43
C VAL A 440 20.81 5.07 -61.77
N ILE A 441 21.67 4.83 -60.77
CA ILE A 441 22.95 4.15 -60.95
C ILE A 441 22.74 2.71 -61.44
N ASN A 442 21.75 2.01 -60.90
CA ASN A 442 21.44 0.65 -61.32
C ASN A 442 20.87 0.62 -62.75
N GLU A 443 20.02 1.56 -63.13
CA GLU A 443 19.56 1.74 -64.50
C GLU A 443 20.73 1.96 -65.46
N TYR A 444 21.63 2.90 -65.18
CA TYR A 444 22.81 3.12 -66.03
C TYR A 444 23.74 1.90 -66.07
N ARG A 445 23.88 1.15 -64.97
CA ARG A 445 24.63 -0.11 -64.97
C ARG A 445 23.97 -1.17 -65.84
N MET A 446 22.64 -1.26 -65.83
CA MET A 446 21.88 -2.16 -66.69
C MET A 446 21.99 -1.75 -68.16
N GLU A 447 21.84 -0.47 -68.46
CA GLU A 447 21.98 0.08 -69.81
C GLU A 447 23.40 -0.15 -70.35
N LYS A 448 24.43 0.11 -69.54
CA LYS A 448 25.82 -0.21 -69.89
C LYS A 448 26.05 -1.70 -70.16
N LYS A 449 25.42 -2.59 -69.37
CA LYS A 449 25.48 -4.05 -69.62
C LYS A 449 24.76 -4.42 -70.93
N LYS A 450 23.61 -3.82 -71.20
CA LYS A 450 22.84 -4.01 -72.44
C LYS A 450 23.64 -3.57 -73.66
N LEU A 451 24.15 -2.34 -73.66
CA LEU A 451 25.02 -1.80 -74.71
C LEU A 451 26.27 -2.67 -74.93
N LYS A 452 26.91 -3.15 -73.85
CA LYS A 452 28.05 -4.08 -73.98
C LYS A 452 27.70 -5.39 -74.69
N LYS A 453 26.48 -5.91 -74.52
CA LYS A 453 26.00 -7.10 -75.24
C LYS A 453 25.64 -6.80 -76.69
N GLU A 454 25.09 -5.61 -76.96
CA GLU A 454 24.68 -5.20 -78.30
C GLU A 454 25.86 -4.79 -79.19
N ILE A 455 26.96 -4.27 -78.63
CA ILE A 455 28.17 -3.89 -79.40
C ILE A 455 28.66 -4.99 -80.35
N PRO A 456 28.89 -6.26 -79.93
CA PRO A 456 29.31 -7.32 -80.84
C PRO A 456 28.22 -7.66 -81.88
N GLU A 457 26.95 -7.50 -81.54
CA GLU A 457 25.82 -7.74 -82.46
C GLU A 457 25.74 -6.66 -83.54
N TYR A 458 25.90 -5.38 -83.17
CA TYR A 458 26.04 -4.27 -84.11
C TYR A 458 27.29 -4.39 -84.97
N ALA A 459 28.43 -4.80 -84.40
CA ALA A 459 29.65 -5.04 -85.16
C ALA A 459 29.48 -6.17 -86.20
N SER A 460 28.73 -7.22 -85.83
CA SER A 460 28.37 -8.31 -86.73
C SER A 460 27.41 -7.85 -87.82
N THR A 461 26.43 -7.03 -87.46
CA THR A 461 25.44 -6.44 -88.38
C THR A 461 26.11 -5.49 -89.38
N LEU A 462 27.06 -4.66 -88.95
CA LEU A 462 27.85 -3.79 -89.83
C LEU A 462 28.72 -4.58 -90.80
N LYS A 463 29.35 -5.67 -90.34
CA LYS A 463 30.09 -6.60 -91.23
C LYS A 463 29.17 -7.26 -92.25
N LEU A 464 27.97 -7.69 -91.83
CA LEU A 464 26.96 -8.25 -92.72
C LEU A 464 26.40 -7.21 -93.68
N GLN A 465 26.23 -5.96 -93.26
CA GLN A 465 25.76 -4.86 -94.11
C GLN A 465 26.77 -4.53 -95.21
N ALA A 466 28.07 -4.61 -94.93
CA ALA A 466 29.11 -4.48 -95.96
C ALA A 466 28.99 -5.56 -97.05
N ILE A 467 28.56 -6.79 -96.69
CA ILE A 467 28.37 -7.90 -97.63
C ILE A 467 26.98 -7.85 -98.29
N ALA A 468 25.95 -7.46 -97.55
CA ALA A 468 24.57 -7.40 -98.00
C ALA A 468 24.31 -6.19 -98.89
N SER A 469 25.07 -5.10 -98.76
CA SER A 469 24.90 -3.88 -99.57
C SER A 469 25.07 -4.15 -101.07
N THR A 470 26.04 -4.97 -101.47
CA THR A 470 26.23 -5.39 -102.87
C THR A 470 25.10 -6.30 -103.36
N SER A 471 24.60 -7.20 -102.50
CA SER A 471 23.48 -8.10 -102.82
C SER A 471 22.13 -7.37 -102.90
N LEU A 472 21.90 -6.39 -102.00
CA LEU A 472 20.72 -5.53 -102.00
C LEU A 472 20.70 -4.61 -103.21
N LEU A 473 21.86 -4.04 -103.59
CA LEU A 473 21.98 -3.24 -104.81
C LEU A 473 21.70 -4.08 -106.05
N PHE A 474 22.17 -5.33 -106.09
CA PHE A 474 21.86 -6.27 -107.16
C PHE A 474 20.36 -6.60 -107.22
N LEU A 475 19.71 -6.89 -106.09
CA LEU A 475 18.28 -7.17 -106.03
C LEU A 475 17.44 -5.96 -106.45
N HIS A 476 17.82 -4.76 -106.01
CA HIS A 476 17.17 -3.52 -106.37
C HIS A 476 17.30 -3.23 -107.88
N ASN A 477 18.49 -3.45 -108.46
CA ASN A 477 18.71 -3.32 -109.90
C ASN A 477 17.91 -4.35 -110.73
N ASN A 478 17.46 -5.44 -110.12
CA ASN A 478 16.58 -6.45 -110.74
C ASN A 478 15.10 -6.23 -110.41
N GLY A 479 14.71 -5.04 -109.92
CA GLY A 479 13.31 -4.67 -109.69
C GLY A 479 12.70 -5.22 -108.40
N VAL A 480 13.50 -5.81 -107.51
CA VAL A 480 13.02 -6.24 -106.19
C VAL A 480 12.97 -5.02 -105.28
N THR A 481 11.75 -4.58 -104.96
CA THR A 481 11.51 -3.44 -104.07
C THR A 481 11.75 -3.82 -102.62
N ASN A 482 12.01 -2.82 -101.78
CA ASN A 482 12.14 -3.01 -100.33
C ASN A 482 10.91 -3.72 -99.71
N GLN A 483 9.72 -3.49 -100.27
CA GLN A 483 8.48 -4.12 -99.82
C GLN A 483 8.49 -5.64 -100.06
N HIS A 484 9.01 -6.11 -101.21
CA HIS A 484 9.14 -7.53 -101.49
C HIS A 484 10.12 -8.22 -100.53
N ILE A 485 11.21 -7.55 -100.17
CA ILE A 485 12.22 -8.06 -99.24
C ILE A 485 11.64 -8.18 -97.81
N ILE A 486 10.90 -7.17 -97.36
CA ILE A 486 10.23 -7.18 -96.05
C ILE A 486 9.16 -8.27 -95.99
N SER A 487 8.32 -8.41 -97.02
CA SER A 487 7.32 -9.48 -97.09
C SER A 487 7.93 -10.88 -97.04
N MET A 488 9.05 -11.10 -97.74
CA MET A 488 9.74 -12.39 -97.74
C MET A 488 10.40 -12.70 -96.39
N ARG A 489 10.94 -11.68 -95.72
CA ARG A 489 11.49 -11.81 -94.36
C ARG A 489 10.40 -12.16 -93.35
N ASN A 490 9.24 -11.50 -93.41
CA ASN A 490 8.13 -11.79 -92.51
C ASN A 490 7.61 -13.22 -92.72
N LEU A 491 7.44 -13.64 -93.96
CA LEU A 491 7.04 -15.00 -94.31
C LEU A 491 8.05 -16.05 -93.80
N PHE A 492 9.35 -15.74 -93.87
CA PHE A 492 10.42 -16.60 -93.35
C PHE A 492 10.47 -16.64 -91.82
N LEU A 493 10.23 -15.51 -91.14
CA LEU A 493 10.19 -15.43 -89.67
C LEU A 493 8.95 -16.13 -89.10
N ASP A 494 7.81 -16.02 -89.77
CA ASP A 494 6.58 -16.74 -89.42
C ASP A 494 6.78 -18.27 -89.54
N PHE A 495 7.60 -18.70 -90.51
CA PHE A 495 8.02 -20.11 -90.65
C PHE A 495 9.06 -20.56 -89.62
N LYS A 496 9.93 -19.66 -89.15
CA LYS A 496 11.06 -19.98 -88.28
C LYS A 496 10.71 -19.95 -86.79
N ASN A 497 9.84 -19.03 -86.38
CA ASN A 497 9.57 -18.77 -84.96
C ASN A 497 8.39 -19.56 -84.39
N ASN A 498 7.62 -20.28 -85.20
CA ASN A 498 6.62 -21.20 -84.69
C ASN A 498 6.84 -22.60 -85.21
N ASP A 499 6.78 -23.48 -84.22
CA ASP A 499 6.57 -24.92 -84.24
C ASP A 499 5.20 -25.25 -84.88
N PHE A 500 4.91 -24.67 -86.04
CA PHE A 500 3.60 -24.67 -86.71
C PHE A 500 3.08 -26.08 -87.03
N LEU A 501 3.96 -27.08 -86.96
CA LEU A 501 3.66 -28.48 -87.22
C LEU A 501 3.88 -29.41 -86.00
N SER A 502 4.43 -28.95 -84.88
CA SER A 502 4.78 -29.88 -83.78
C SER A 502 3.61 -30.24 -82.87
N ASP A 503 2.70 -29.29 -82.60
CA ASP A 503 1.54 -29.54 -81.74
C ASP A 503 0.55 -30.55 -82.37
N PHE A 504 0.65 -30.82 -83.67
CA PHE A 504 -0.26 -31.73 -84.36
C PHE A 504 0.23 -33.18 -84.50
N VAL A 505 1.49 -33.48 -84.17
CA VAL A 505 1.96 -34.88 -84.19
C VAL A 505 1.60 -35.61 -82.89
N ASN A 506 1.40 -34.91 -81.78
CA ASN A 506 1.14 -35.56 -80.48
C ASN A 506 -0.33 -35.78 -80.12
N ASP A 507 -1.28 -35.02 -80.68
CA ASP A 507 -2.71 -35.13 -80.30
C ASP A 507 -3.54 -36.12 -81.14
N ARG A 508 -2.95 -36.83 -82.11
CA ARG A 508 -3.65 -37.86 -82.91
C ARG A 508 -3.31 -39.31 -82.59
N TYR A 509 -2.47 -39.58 -81.58
CA TYR A 509 -2.08 -40.94 -81.22
C TYR A 509 -2.58 -41.44 -79.86
N ASN A 510 -3.50 -40.72 -79.20
CA ASN A 510 -3.93 -41.10 -77.85
C ASN A 510 -5.44 -41.27 -77.65
N ASP A 511 -6.17 -41.61 -78.73
CA ASP A 511 -7.56 -42.02 -78.61
C ASP A 511 -7.85 -43.20 -79.55
N ASN A 512 -7.37 -44.39 -79.15
CA ASN A 512 -7.93 -45.71 -79.50
C ASN A 512 -7.08 -46.83 -78.85
N SER A 513 -7.43 -47.23 -77.63
CA SER A 513 -7.08 -48.56 -77.09
C SER A 513 -8.21 -49.15 -76.22
N GLN A 514 -9.24 -49.66 -76.89
CA GLN A 514 -9.95 -50.88 -76.48
C GLN A 514 -9.87 -51.80 -77.71
N LEU A 515 -8.86 -52.66 -77.74
CA LEU A 515 -8.97 -54.06 -77.33
C LEU A 515 -10.15 -54.75 -78.03
N ASP A 516 -9.93 -55.28 -79.23
CA ASP A 516 -10.15 -56.71 -79.48
C ASP A 516 -9.58 -57.17 -80.83
N SER A 517 -9.41 -58.48 -80.87
CA SER A 517 -8.41 -59.29 -81.55
C SER A 517 -8.58 -59.52 -83.05
N HIS A 518 -7.46 -59.96 -83.65
CA HIS A 518 -7.35 -60.88 -84.79
C HIS A 518 -7.73 -60.35 -86.20
N TYR A 519 -6.73 -60.12 -87.05
CA TYR A 519 -6.25 -61.15 -87.98
C TYR A 519 -5.05 -60.64 -88.79
N ASN A 520 -4.20 -61.61 -89.08
CA ASN A 520 -3.04 -61.67 -89.96
C ASN A 520 -3.39 -61.29 -91.42
N TYR A 521 -2.63 -60.40 -92.09
CA TYR A 521 -2.12 -60.67 -93.45
C TYR A 521 -1.13 -59.63 -93.98
N ASN A 522 -0.31 -60.18 -94.87
CA ASN A 522 0.85 -59.66 -95.58
C ASN A 522 0.59 -58.52 -96.58
N ASN A 523 1.73 -57.95 -96.99
CA ASN A 523 2.08 -57.39 -98.31
C ASN A 523 1.76 -55.91 -98.64
N ASN A 524 2.87 -55.17 -98.76
CA ASN A 524 3.34 -54.52 -99.98
C ASN A 524 2.32 -53.87 -100.92
N ASN A 525 2.56 -52.58 -101.14
CA ASN A 525 2.87 -51.95 -102.43
C ASN A 525 1.90 -50.84 -102.89
N ILE A 526 2.51 -49.86 -103.56
CA ILE A 526 1.95 -48.94 -104.56
C ILE A 526 1.46 -47.57 -104.04
N ASN A 527 2.39 -46.62 -104.22
CA ASN A 527 2.21 -45.29 -104.79
C ASN A 527 0.82 -44.96 -105.39
N LYS A 528 0.45 -43.69 -105.20
CA LYS A 528 0.09 -42.69 -106.23
C LYS A 528 -1.27 -42.01 -106.02
N HIS A 529 -1.21 -40.69 -106.12
CA HIS A 529 -2.28 -39.70 -106.29
C HIS A 529 -3.19 -39.38 -105.10
N ASN A 530 -3.05 -38.18 -104.55
CA ASN A 530 -4.11 -37.18 -104.68
C ASN A 530 -3.64 -35.76 -104.32
N SER A 531 -3.39 -34.97 -105.36
CA SER A 531 -3.16 -33.51 -105.31
C SER A 531 -4.49 -32.75 -105.14
N LYS A 532 -5.19 -32.98 -104.02
CA LYS A 532 -6.38 -32.21 -103.60
C LYS A 532 -6.36 -31.83 -102.12
N SER A 533 -5.20 -31.89 -101.46
CA SER A 533 -5.07 -31.62 -100.01
C SER A 533 -4.77 -30.16 -99.64
N LYS A 534 -4.37 -29.30 -100.60
CA LYS A 534 -3.92 -27.93 -100.27
C LYS A 534 -5.04 -26.95 -99.89
N ASN A 535 -6.31 -27.30 -100.09
CA ASN A 535 -7.44 -26.48 -99.61
C ASN A 535 -7.83 -26.77 -98.16
N LYS A 536 -7.53 -27.97 -97.63
CA LYS A 536 -7.90 -28.32 -96.25
C LYS A 536 -7.12 -27.51 -95.22
N ASP A 537 -5.85 -27.22 -95.49
CA ASP A 537 -5.02 -26.44 -94.57
C ASP A 537 -5.48 -24.98 -94.49
N TRP A 538 -6.01 -24.44 -95.59
CA TRP A 538 -6.62 -23.11 -95.63
C TRP A 538 -7.97 -23.05 -94.91
N ASP A 539 -8.81 -24.06 -95.08
CA ASP A 539 -10.09 -24.14 -94.35
C ASP A 539 -9.86 -24.26 -92.83
N ILE A 540 -8.85 -25.05 -92.42
CA ILE A 540 -8.42 -25.18 -91.01
C ILE A 540 -7.89 -23.85 -90.47
N PHE A 541 -7.13 -23.11 -91.28
CA PHE A 541 -6.62 -21.79 -90.90
C PHE A 541 -7.74 -20.75 -90.70
N ILE A 542 -8.71 -20.72 -91.63
CA ILE A 542 -9.87 -19.81 -91.56
C ILE A 542 -10.77 -20.17 -90.37
N GLN A 543 -10.97 -21.45 -90.09
CA GLN A 543 -11.72 -21.91 -88.92
C GLN A 543 -11.05 -21.46 -87.61
N LYS A 544 -9.71 -21.55 -87.51
CA LYS A 544 -8.95 -21.08 -86.34
C LYS A 544 -8.96 -19.57 -86.16
N LEU A 545 -8.91 -18.79 -87.24
CA LEU A 545 -9.08 -17.34 -87.15
C LEU A 545 -10.48 -16.98 -86.62
N THR A 546 -11.49 -17.78 -86.96
CA THR A 546 -12.85 -17.60 -86.47
C THR A 546 -12.97 -17.97 -84.98
N GLU A 547 -12.28 -19.02 -84.53
CA GLU A 547 -12.20 -19.38 -83.11
C GLU A 547 -11.44 -18.34 -82.27
N LEU A 548 -10.33 -17.79 -82.78
CA LEU A 548 -9.59 -16.70 -82.13
C LEU A 548 -10.41 -15.42 -82.03
N LYS A 549 -11.22 -15.12 -83.05
CA LYS A 549 -12.18 -14.02 -82.98
C LYS A 549 -13.21 -14.25 -81.87
N ASN A 550 -13.70 -15.48 -81.72
CA ASN A 550 -14.68 -15.83 -80.69
C ASN A 550 -14.10 -15.83 -79.27
N THR A 551 -12.85 -16.26 -79.06
CA THR A 551 -12.18 -16.15 -77.76
C THR A 551 -11.90 -14.70 -77.38
N ASN A 552 -11.56 -13.85 -78.35
CA ASN A 552 -11.36 -12.42 -78.09
C ASN A 552 -12.66 -11.71 -77.64
N TYR A 553 -13.83 -12.11 -78.18
CA TYR A 553 -15.12 -11.64 -77.65
C TYR A 553 -15.37 -12.09 -76.21
N LYS A 554 -15.06 -13.35 -75.86
CA LYS A 554 -15.19 -13.85 -74.48
C LYS A 554 -14.29 -13.11 -73.48
N VAL A 555 -13.05 -12.79 -73.88
CA VAL A 555 -12.11 -12.00 -73.05
C VAL A 555 -12.62 -10.58 -72.84
N LYS A 556 -13.26 -9.99 -73.86
CA LYS A 556 -13.88 -8.67 -73.76
C LYS A 556 -15.05 -8.67 -72.77
N ASP A 557 -15.90 -9.69 -72.80
CA ASP A 557 -17.00 -9.86 -71.85
C ASP A 557 -16.49 -10.08 -70.41
N GLN A 558 -15.43 -10.87 -70.24
CA GLN A 558 -14.82 -11.08 -68.92
C GLN A 558 -14.20 -9.80 -68.34
N ARG A 559 -13.59 -8.94 -69.17
CA ARG A 559 -13.12 -7.61 -68.73
C ARG A 559 -14.26 -6.72 -68.27
N LEU A 560 -15.39 -6.78 -68.98
CA LEU A 560 -16.57 -5.99 -68.64
C LEU A 560 -17.17 -6.46 -67.30
N LEU A 561 -17.23 -7.78 -67.08
CA LEU A 561 -17.62 -8.37 -65.81
C LEU A 561 -16.67 -7.98 -64.66
N HIS A 562 -15.36 -8.02 -64.87
CA HIS A 562 -14.37 -7.61 -63.87
C HIS A 562 -14.51 -6.14 -63.48
N ASN A 563 -14.75 -5.26 -64.45
CA ASN A 563 -14.98 -3.83 -64.17
C ASN A 563 -16.25 -3.61 -63.35
N ASN A 564 -17.33 -4.37 -63.63
CA ASN A 564 -18.56 -4.30 -62.84
C ASN A 564 -18.33 -4.75 -61.39
N LEU A 565 -17.63 -5.88 -61.18
CA LEU A 565 -17.28 -6.36 -59.85
C LEU A 565 -16.37 -5.39 -59.09
N SER A 566 -15.42 -4.76 -59.79
CA SER A 566 -14.56 -3.73 -59.20
C SER A 566 -15.37 -2.50 -58.74
N ASN A 567 -16.41 -2.12 -59.48
CA ASN A 567 -17.29 -1.02 -59.10
C ASN A 567 -18.18 -1.38 -57.90
N GLU A 568 -18.76 -2.59 -57.87
CA GLU A 568 -19.52 -3.07 -56.71
C GLU A 568 -18.66 -3.13 -55.44
N ASN A 569 -17.41 -3.57 -55.55
CA ASN A 569 -16.49 -3.60 -54.41
C ASN A 569 -16.19 -2.18 -53.88
N ASN A 570 -16.05 -1.20 -54.76
CA ASN A 570 -15.89 0.20 -54.36
C ASN A 570 -17.14 0.76 -53.67
N GLU A 571 -18.34 0.43 -54.15
CA GLU A 571 -19.59 0.80 -53.46
C GLU A 571 -19.67 0.17 -52.06
N LEU A 572 -19.31 -1.11 -51.91
CA LEU A 572 -19.29 -1.79 -50.61
C LEU A 572 -18.31 -1.14 -49.64
N LYS A 573 -17.13 -0.73 -50.11
CA LYS A 573 -16.17 0.04 -49.29
C LYS A 573 -16.73 1.37 -48.81
N ILE A 574 -17.45 2.09 -49.68
CA ILE A 574 -18.14 3.34 -49.32
C ILE A 574 -19.22 3.08 -48.27
N ARG A 575 -20.07 2.06 -48.46
CA ARG A 575 -21.11 1.68 -47.49
C ARG A 575 -20.52 1.29 -46.13
N LYS A 576 -19.42 0.53 -46.11
CA LYS A 576 -18.70 0.17 -44.86
C LYS A 576 -18.23 1.42 -44.12
N ARG A 577 -17.65 2.40 -44.82
CA ARG A 577 -17.20 3.66 -44.21
C ARG A 577 -18.38 4.48 -43.65
N ASN A 578 -19.50 4.53 -44.37
CA ASN A 578 -20.70 5.22 -43.90
C ASN A 578 -21.30 4.56 -42.65
N LEU A 579 -21.32 3.22 -42.60
CA LEU A 579 -21.78 2.47 -41.42
C LEU A 579 -20.90 2.77 -40.20
N TYR A 580 -19.58 2.81 -40.39
CA TYR A 580 -18.63 3.14 -39.34
C TYR A 580 -18.86 4.56 -38.77
N ASN A 581 -19.08 5.55 -39.64
CA ASN A 581 -19.40 6.92 -39.21
C ASN A 581 -20.72 6.98 -38.42
N LEU A 582 -21.76 6.26 -38.87
CA LEU A 582 -23.03 6.14 -38.13
C LEU A 582 -22.83 5.52 -36.74
N CYS A 583 -21.99 4.49 -36.61
CA CYS A 583 -21.67 3.91 -35.30
C CYS A 583 -20.96 4.90 -34.37
N LEU A 584 -20.06 5.72 -34.90
CA LEU A 584 -19.38 6.77 -34.13
C LEU A 584 -20.35 7.86 -33.66
N GLU A 585 -21.27 8.30 -34.53
CA GLU A 585 -22.33 9.25 -34.17
C GLU A 585 -23.27 8.66 -33.11
N LEU A 586 -23.64 7.39 -33.23
CA LEU A 586 -24.49 6.73 -32.23
C LEU A 586 -23.77 6.63 -30.88
N SER A 587 -22.48 6.32 -30.88
CA SER A 587 -21.67 6.27 -29.66
C SER A 587 -21.54 7.62 -28.98
N SER A 588 -21.38 8.71 -29.76
CA SER A 588 -21.31 10.06 -29.19
C SER A 588 -22.65 10.48 -28.58
N LEU A 589 -23.76 10.16 -29.24
CA LEU A 589 -25.11 10.39 -28.72
C LEU A 589 -25.36 9.60 -27.41
N LEU A 590 -24.93 8.33 -27.36
CA LEU A 590 -25.09 7.49 -26.19
C LEU A 590 -24.31 8.05 -24.99
N ASN A 591 -23.08 8.52 -25.23
CA ASN A 591 -22.24 9.15 -24.21
C ASN A 591 -22.85 10.47 -23.70
N TYR A 592 -23.43 11.26 -24.60
CA TYR A 592 -24.15 12.48 -24.23
C TYR A 592 -25.37 12.17 -23.34
N LEU A 593 -26.18 11.16 -23.70
CA LEU A 593 -27.31 10.74 -22.88
C LEU A 593 -26.87 10.22 -21.49
N LEU A 594 -25.78 9.47 -21.43
CA LEU A 594 -25.21 8.99 -20.17
C LEU A 594 -24.76 10.16 -19.27
N PHE A 595 -24.16 11.18 -19.86
CA PHE A 595 -23.77 12.40 -19.17
C PHE A 595 -24.98 13.16 -18.60
N GLU A 596 -26.03 13.33 -19.40
CA GLU A 596 -27.28 13.97 -18.96
C GLU A 596 -27.97 13.19 -17.82
N ILE A 597 -28.03 11.85 -17.91
CA ILE A 597 -28.57 11.00 -16.84
C ILE A 597 -27.75 11.16 -15.55
N SER A 598 -26.42 11.22 -15.66
CA SER A 598 -25.54 11.45 -14.51
C SER A 598 -25.81 12.82 -13.86
N ASN A 599 -26.00 13.88 -14.65
CA ASN A 599 -26.32 15.22 -14.15
C ASN A 599 -27.72 15.28 -13.50
N ALA A 600 -28.72 14.64 -14.11
CA ALA A 600 -30.06 14.50 -13.53
C ALA A 600 -30.01 13.74 -12.20
N THR A 601 -29.22 12.66 -12.12
CA THR A 601 -29.03 11.87 -10.89
C THR A 601 -28.37 12.70 -9.80
N ARG A 602 -27.31 13.47 -10.13
CA ARG A 602 -26.69 14.40 -9.17
C ARG A 602 -27.67 15.45 -8.68
N SER A 603 -28.48 16.02 -9.57
CA SER A 603 -29.50 17.02 -9.20
C SER A 603 -30.56 16.41 -8.30
N TYR A 604 -31.03 15.20 -8.60
CA TYR A 604 -31.96 14.44 -7.77
C TYR A 604 -31.38 14.15 -6.39
N ASN A 605 -30.13 13.67 -6.31
CA ASN A 605 -29.46 13.44 -5.04
C ASN A 605 -29.32 14.73 -4.23
N HIS A 606 -29.00 15.86 -4.87
CA HIS A 606 -29.01 17.16 -4.20
C HIS A 606 -30.38 17.57 -3.65
N ILE A 607 -31.46 17.29 -4.39
CA ILE A 607 -32.83 17.53 -3.92
C ILE A 607 -33.17 16.61 -2.75
N CYS A 608 -32.82 15.32 -2.85
CA CYS A 608 -32.99 14.34 -1.78
C CYS A 608 -32.18 14.70 -0.54
N ASP A 609 -30.93 15.15 -0.66
CA ASP A 609 -30.11 15.60 0.48
C ASP A 609 -30.71 16.86 1.13
N ARG A 610 -31.39 17.70 0.35
CA ARG A 610 -32.13 18.86 0.86
C ARG A 610 -33.42 18.46 1.58
N ALA A 611 -34.11 17.44 1.09
CA ALA A 611 -35.37 16.93 1.63
C ALA A 611 -35.17 15.95 2.81
N ASN A 612 -34.09 15.17 2.81
CA ASN A 612 -33.72 14.17 3.82
C ASN A 612 -33.08 14.79 5.07
N ARG A 613 -33.16 16.11 5.24
CA ARG A 613 -33.06 16.69 6.58
C ARG A 613 -34.20 16.21 7.51
N ASP A 614 -35.27 15.61 6.97
CA ASP A 614 -36.37 15.06 7.79
C ASP A 614 -36.76 13.58 7.56
N MET A 615 -36.25 12.85 6.55
CA MET A 615 -36.60 11.42 6.38
C MET A 615 -35.44 10.58 5.82
N THR A 616 -35.33 9.33 6.31
CA THR A 616 -34.25 8.39 6.01
C THR A 616 -34.75 7.29 5.07
N MET A 617 -34.29 7.27 3.82
CA MET A 617 -34.16 6.08 2.94
C MET A 617 -33.44 6.51 1.65
N ASN A 618 -32.35 5.83 1.30
CA ASN A 618 -31.47 6.24 0.20
C ASN A 618 -31.28 5.05 -0.79
N PRO A 619 -31.82 5.10 -2.02
CA PRO A 619 -31.55 4.08 -3.04
C PRO A 619 -30.21 4.35 -3.74
N ARG A 620 -29.35 3.33 -3.82
CA ARG A 620 -28.08 3.40 -4.56
C ARG A 620 -28.30 2.97 -6.01
N PHE A 621 -27.97 3.85 -6.96
CA PHE A 621 -27.85 3.50 -8.37
C PHE A 621 -26.37 3.43 -8.78
N ILE A 622 -26.02 2.37 -9.51
CA ILE A 622 -24.66 2.11 -10.04
C ILE A 622 -24.68 2.50 -11.53
N PRO A 623 -23.84 3.44 -11.99
CA PRO A 623 -23.76 3.77 -13.42
C PRO A 623 -23.10 2.63 -14.20
N ILE A 624 -23.71 2.25 -15.32
CA ILE A 624 -23.18 1.27 -16.27
C ILE A 624 -22.49 2.04 -17.40
N PHE A 625 -21.17 1.88 -17.52
CA PHE A 625 -20.40 2.37 -18.66
C PHE A 625 -20.36 1.29 -19.73
N VAL A 626 -20.87 1.59 -20.94
CA VAL A 626 -20.80 0.68 -22.08
C VAL A 626 -19.51 0.97 -22.85
N TYR A 627 -18.50 0.12 -22.67
CA TYR A 627 -17.30 0.12 -23.52
C TYR A 627 -17.56 -0.72 -24.77
N LEU A 628 -17.63 -0.07 -25.93
CA LEU A 628 -17.60 -0.75 -27.22
C LEU A 628 -16.16 -1.17 -27.50
N ASN A 629 -15.84 -2.44 -27.26
CA ASN A 629 -14.57 -3.04 -27.62
C ASN A 629 -14.60 -3.37 -29.11
N THR A 630 -14.16 -2.44 -29.97
CA THR A 630 -13.98 -2.73 -31.39
C THR A 630 -12.72 -3.56 -31.54
N ALA A 631 -12.88 -4.86 -31.78
CA ALA A 631 -11.78 -5.71 -32.22
C ALA A 631 -11.21 -5.11 -33.52
N ASN A 632 -10.01 -4.54 -33.42
CA ASN A 632 -9.22 -4.17 -34.59
C ASN A 632 -8.73 -5.46 -35.24
N ASP A 633 -9.54 -6.01 -36.16
CA ASP A 633 -9.06 -6.96 -37.16
C ASP A 633 -8.22 -6.18 -38.18
N SER A 634 -6.97 -5.88 -37.80
CA SER A 634 -6.01 -5.15 -38.64
C SER A 634 -4.87 -6.04 -39.13
N ASN A 635 -5.11 -7.33 -39.43
CA ASN A 635 -4.04 -8.24 -39.87
C ASN A 635 -4.38 -9.27 -40.97
N ASP A 636 -5.53 -9.21 -41.66
CA ASP A 636 -5.89 -10.19 -42.71
C ASP A 636 -5.97 -9.62 -44.14
N GLU A 637 -5.18 -8.58 -44.46
CA GLU A 637 -4.96 -8.12 -45.85
C GLU A 637 -3.47 -8.20 -46.24
N GLU A 638 -2.86 -9.38 -46.11
CA GLU A 638 -1.67 -9.73 -46.90
C GLU A 638 -1.52 -11.27 -47.02
N LYS A 639 -2.26 -11.86 -47.98
CA LYS A 639 -1.93 -13.13 -48.65
C LYS A 639 -2.71 -13.32 -49.95
#